data_AF-A0A838QB45-F1
#
_entry.id   AF-A0A838QB45-F1
#
_cell.length_a   1.000
_cell.length_b   1.000
_cell.length_c   1.000
_cell.angle_alpha   90.00
_cell.angle_beta   90.00
_cell.angle_gamma   90.00
#
_symmetry.space_group_name_H-M   'P 1'
#
loop_
_entity.id
_entity.type
_entity.pdbx_description
1 polymer ?
#
loop_
_entity_poly.entity_id
_entity_poly.type
_entity_poly.pdbx_seq_one_letter_code
_entity_poly.pdbx_strand_id
1 'polypeptide(L)' 'PRQAQVVECRYFGGLGVEETAEALDVSPRTVKSDWALAKAWLFDQLRSG' A
#
# COMPACT_ATOMS: atom_id res chain seq x y z
N PRO A 1 6.25 -5.20 7.38
CA PRO A 1 5.25 -6.02 6.63
C PRO A 1 4.76 -5.27 5.39
N ARG A 2 4.50 -6.00 4.28
CA ARG A 2 4.43 -5.48 2.90
C ARG A 2 3.51 -4.27 2.68
N GLN A 3 2.43 -4.16 3.45
CA GLN A 3 1.48 -3.04 3.39
C GLN A 3 2.15 -1.69 3.67
N ALA A 4 3.10 -1.65 4.61
CA ALA A 4 3.86 -0.42 4.93
C ALA A 4 4.75 -0.01 3.75
N GLN A 5 5.42 -0.97 3.10
CA GLN A 5 6.23 -0.72 1.91
C GLN A 5 5.37 -0.23 0.74
N VAL A 6 4.18 -0.80 0.56
CA VAL A 6 3.21 -0.30 -0.43
C VAL A 6 2.82 1.14 -0.11
N VAL A 7 2.63 1.52 1.15
CA VAL A 7 2.35 2.92 1.52
C VAL A 7 3.53 3.84 1.24
N GLU A 8 4.75 3.42 1.59
CA GLU A 8 5.99 4.14 1.28
C GLU A 8 6.11 4.40 -0.23
N CYS A 9 6.02 3.36 -1.06
CA CYS A 9 6.10 3.52 -2.51
C CYS A 9 5.00 4.42 -3.07
N ARG A 10 3.74 4.19 -2.69
CA ARG A 10 2.58 4.83 -3.34
C ARG A 10 2.33 6.25 -2.87
N TYR A 11 2.54 6.52 -1.59
CA TYR A 11 2.21 7.79 -0.98
C TYR A 11 3.43 8.70 -0.85
N PHE A 12 4.57 8.14 -0.39
CA PHE A 12 5.79 8.92 -0.16
C PHE A 12 6.73 8.91 -1.37
N GLY A 13 6.80 7.80 -2.10
CA GLY A 13 7.59 7.68 -3.33
C GLY A 13 6.86 8.15 -4.58
N GLY A 14 5.53 8.30 -4.54
CA GLY A 14 4.71 8.72 -5.68
C GLY A 14 4.51 7.67 -6.77
N LEU A 15 4.84 6.40 -6.50
CA LEU A 15 4.75 5.31 -7.48
C LEU A 15 3.29 4.91 -7.74
N GLY A 16 3.00 4.57 -9.00
CA GLY A 16 1.78 3.89 -9.42
C GLY A 16 1.70 2.45 -8.91
N VAL A 17 0.56 1.78 -9.13
CA VAL A 17 0.39 0.36 -8.73
C VAL A 17 1.45 -0.52 -9.41
N GLU A 18 1.70 -0.27 -10.69
CA GLU A 18 2.49 -1.15 -11.54
C GLU A 18 3.98 -0.99 -11.21
N GLU A 19 4.44 0.25 -11.07
CA GLU A 19 5.79 0.59 -10.59
C GLU A 19 6.03 0.05 -9.17
N THR A 20 5.03 0.12 -8.29
CA THR A 20 5.13 -0.46 -6.93
C THR A 20 5.22 -1.98 -6.98
N ALA A 21 4.50 -2.62 -7.91
CA ALA A 21 4.53 -4.07 -8.08
C ALA A 21 5.92 -4.54 -8.54
N GLU A 22 6.51 -3.82 -9.50
CA GLU A 22 7.89 -4.05 -9.95
C GLU A 22 8.90 -3.80 -8.83
N ALA A 23 8.77 -2.69 -8.10
CA ALA A 23 9.69 -2.34 -7.01
C ALA A 23 9.68 -3.35 -5.85
N LEU A 24 8.54 -4.01 -5.61
CA LEU A 24 8.35 -4.95 -4.51
C LEU A 24 8.36 -6.43 -4.97
N ASP A 25 8.63 -6.69 -6.25
CA ASP A 25 8.60 -8.02 -6.88
C ASP A 25 7.31 -8.81 -6.57
N VAL A 26 6.16 -8.17 -6.79
CA VAL A 26 4.83 -8.76 -6.59
C VAL A 26 3.88 -8.41 -7.72
N SER A 27 2.76 -9.14 -7.81
CA SER A 27 1.72 -8.81 -8.79
C SER A 27 1.02 -7.48 -8.47
N PRO A 28 0.57 -6.71 -9.48
CA PRO A 28 -0.30 -5.55 -9.30
C PRO A 28 -1.54 -5.82 -8.45
N ARG A 29 -2.10 -7.03 -8.55
CA ARG A 29 -3.22 -7.48 -7.73
C ARG A 29 -2.85 -7.47 -6.25
N THR A 30 -1.67 -7.99 -5.90
CA THR A 30 -1.15 -7.98 -4.53
C THR A 30 -1.02 -6.56 -4.01
N VAL A 31 -0.45 -5.64 -4.80
CA VAL A 31 -0.34 -4.21 -4.42
C VAL A 31 -1.71 -3.59 -4.14
N LYS A 32 -2.72 -3.84 -5.00
CA LYS A 32 -4.08 -3.33 -4.81
C LYS A 32 -4.70 -3.85 -3.50
N SER A 33 -4.54 -5.14 -3.20
CA SER A 33 -5.04 -5.75 -1.97
C SER A 33 -4.33 -5.21 -0.72
N ASP A 34 -3.01 -5.13 -0.74
CA ASP A 34 -2.22 -4.62 0.39
C ASP A 34 -2.50 -3.14 0.64
N TRP A 35 -2.68 -2.34 -0.41
CA TRP A 35 -3.08 -0.95 -0.30
C TRP A 35 -4.48 -0.78 0.31
N ALA A 36 -5.44 -1.63 -0.09
CA ALA A 36 -6.78 -1.58 0.49
C ALA A 36 -6.76 -1.88 1.99
N LEU A 37 -5.98 -2.89 2.40
CA LEU A 37 -5.80 -3.25 3.80
C LEU A 37 -5.11 -2.12 4.59
N ALA A 38 -4.06 -1.53 4.03
CA ALA A 38 -3.35 -0.41 4.66
C ALA A 38 -4.27 0.78 4.93
N LYS A 39 -5.10 1.16 3.93
CA LYS A 39 -6.07 2.25 4.09
C LYS A 39 -7.17 1.91 5.11
N ALA A 40 -7.67 0.68 5.10
CA ALA A 40 -8.70 0.25 6.04
C ALA A 40 -8.19 0.32 7.49
N TRP A 41 -6.96 -0.17 7.72
CA TRP A 41 -6.32 -0.07 9.03
C TRP A 41 -6.11 1.38 9.46
N LEU A 42 -5.58 2.25 8.59
CA LEU A 42 -5.38 3.66 8.92
C LEU A 42 -6.69 4.38 9.24
N PHE A 43 -7.74 4.10 8.46
CA PHE A 43 -9.06 4.66 8.69
C PHE A 43 -9.66 4.25 10.04
N ASP A 44 -9.48 2.99 10.43
CA ASP A 44 -9.91 2.47 11.74
C ASP A 44 -9.17 3.16 12.89
N GLN A 45 -7.85 3.33 12.77
CA GLN A 45 -7.04 4.05 13.75
C GLN A 45 -7.46 5.52 13.89
N LEU A 46 -7.75 6.20 12.78
CA LEU A 46 -8.20 7.60 12.79
C LEU A 46 -9.62 7.78 13.34
N ARG A 47 -10.48 6.76 13.21
CA ARG A 47 -11.84 6.78 13.77
C ARG A 47 -11.91 6.40 15.23
N SER A 48 -10.95 5.61 15.70
CA SER A 48 -10.89 5.12 17.08
C SER A 48 -10.11 6.07 18.01
N GLY A 49 -9.64 7.20 17.49
CA GLY A 49 -8.94 8.27 18.21
C GLY A 49 -9.86 9.40 18.67
#